data_AF-A0A819XJP0-F1
#
_entry.id   AF-A0A819XJP0-F1
#
_cell.length_a   1.000
_cell.length_b   1.000
_cell.length_c   1.000
_cell.angle_alpha   90.00
_cell.angle_beta   90.00
_cell.angle_gamma   90.00
#
_symmetry.space_group_name_H-M   'P 1'
#
loop_
_entity.id
_entity.type
_entity.pdbx_description
1 polymer ?
#
loop_
_entity_poly.entity_id
_entity_poly.type
_entity_poly.pdbx_seq_one_letter_code
_entity_poly.pdbx_strand_id
1 'polypeptide(L)'
;MKLLAIFILYKENDKSAKILQDEFNLESFGYFQRHHIRQILVFSARTVTERTALGVRQSVTFDEHLNGMVHVFVRPDGLASVTISDNEYPQRVAYNLLSK
;
A
#
# COMPACT_ATOMS: atom_id res chain seq x y z
N MET A 1 -5.39 6.36 -14.12
CA MET A 1 -4.00 6.55 -13.58
C MET A 1 -3.97 7.45 -12.33
N LYS A 2 -4.26 6.92 -11.14
CA LYS A 2 -4.16 7.68 -9.88
C LYS A 2 -3.42 6.89 -8.81
N LEU A 3 -2.77 7.64 -7.91
CA LEU A 3 -2.24 7.14 -6.64
C LEU A 3 -3.29 7.41 -5.57
N LEU A 4 -3.70 6.36 -4.86
CA LEU A 4 -4.74 6.43 -3.84
C LEU A 4 -4.15 6.65 -2.46
N ALA A 5 -3.05 5.96 -2.14
CA ALA A 5 -2.40 6.10 -0.86
C ALA A 5 -0.93 5.67 -0.90
N ILE A 6 -0.14 6.25 0.00
CA ILE A 6 1.24 5.89 0.28
C ILE A 6 1.37 5.62 1.77
N PHE A 7 2.08 4.56 2.12
CA PHE A 7 2.34 4.18 3.50
C PHE A 7 3.81 3.86 3.71
N ILE A 8 4.31 4.27 4.87
CA ILE A 8 5.56 3.79 5.45
C ILE A 8 5.18 2.98 6.68
N LEU A 9 5.55 1.71 6.68
CA LEU A 9 5.32 0.78 7.77
C LEU A 9 6.64 0.23 8.28
N TYR A 10 6.64 -0.23 9.52
CA TYR A 10 7.71 -1.00 10.12
C TYR A 10 7.19 -2.39 10.48
N LYS A 11 7.86 -3.41 9.96
CA LYS A 11 7.54 -4.82 10.20
C LYS A 11 8.36 -5.31 11.40
N GLU A 12 7.68 -5.54 12.51
CA GLU A 12 8.31 -5.99 13.75
C GLU A 12 8.29 -7.52 13.86
N ASN A 13 9.48 -8.14 13.84
CA ASN A 13 9.71 -9.58 14.08
C ASN A 13 8.67 -10.50 13.42
N ASP A 14 8.33 -10.21 12.16
CA ASP A 14 7.43 -11.02 11.32
C ASP A 14 5.97 -11.17 11.82
N LYS A 15 5.56 -10.40 12.84
CA LYS A 15 4.23 -10.57 13.48
C LYS A 15 3.26 -9.42 13.26
N SER A 16 3.75 -8.19 13.19
CA SER A 16 2.90 -7.01 13.08
C SER A 16 3.52 -5.94 12.20
N ALA A 17 2.69 -5.28 11.40
CA ALA A 17 3.09 -4.10 10.64
C ALA A 17 2.57 -2.83 11.32
N LYS A 18 3.49 -2.04 11.88
CA LYS A 18 3.18 -0.74 12.47
C LYS A 18 3.23 0.34 11.39
N ILE A 19 2.16 1.10 11.23
CA ILE A 19 2.17 2.26 10.34
C ILE A 19 2.96 3.38 11.02
N LEU A 20 3.96 3.91 10.33
CA LEU A 20 4.74 5.06 10.76
C LEU A 20 4.14 6.35 10.20
N GLN A 21 3.85 6.35 8.90
CA GLN A 21 3.28 7.50 8.19
C GLN A 21 2.37 7.00 7.07
N ASP A 22 1.28 7.71 6.84
CA ASP A 22 0.29 7.43 5.83
C ASP A 22 -0.21 8.74 5.18
N GLU A 23 -0.41 8.70 3.86
CA GLU A 23 -0.95 9.81 3.07
C GLU A 23 -1.98 9.26 2.07
N PHE A 24 -3.13 9.93 1.94
CA PHE A 24 -4.23 9.46 1.11
C PHE A 24 -4.74 10.54 0.16
N ASN A 25 -5.00 10.14 -1.08
CA ASN A 25 -5.74 10.94 -2.05
C ASN A 25 -7.08 10.27 -2.37
N LEU A 26 -8.15 10.76 -1.73
CA LEU A 26 -9.51 10.21 -1.83
C LEU A 26 -10.50 11.18 -2.47
N GLU A 27 -10.01 12.23 -3.15
CA GLU A 27 -10.87 13.27 -3.74
C GLU A 27 -11.80 12.70 -4.81
N SER A 28 -11.36 11.64 -5.49
CA SER A 28 -12.12 10.96 -6.53
C SER A 28 -13.31 10.15 -6.00
N PHE A 29 -13.39 9.94 -4.68
CA PHE A 29 -14.49 9.20 -4.05
C PHE A 29 -15.50 10.15 -3.38
N GLY A 30 -16.75 9.70 -3.33
CA GLY A 30 -17.83 10.44 -2.67
C GLY A 30 -17.55 10.67 -1.19
N TYR A 31 -17.87 11.86 -0.69
CA TYR A 31 -17.52 12.33 0.66
C TYR A 31 -17.83 11.30 1.77
N PHE A 32 -19.00 10.67 1.72
CA PHE A 32 -19.44 9.68 2.71
C PHE A 32 -18.71 8.34 2.64
N GLN A 33 -18.13 7.99 1.49
CA GLN A 33 -17.39 6.73 1.30
C GLN A 33 -15.92 6.84 1.70
N ARG A 34 -15.36 8.07 1.77
CA ARG A 34 -13.93 8.30 2.03
C ARG A 34 -13.45 7.69 3.33
N HIS A 35 -14.26 7.72 4.39
CA HIS A 35 -13.89 7.13 5.68
C HIS A 35 -13.72 5.60 5.58
N HIS A 36 -14.70 4.95 4.96
CA HIS A 36 -14.68 3.50 4.73
C HIS A 36 -13.50 3.09 3.83
N ILE A 37 -13.28 3.80 2.74
CA ILE A 37 -12.17 3.54 1.81
C ILE A 37 -10.82 3.72 2.52
N ARG A 38 -10.67 4.75 3.35
CA ARG A 38 -9.44 4.95 4.14
C ARG A 38 -9.15 3.74 5.03
N GLN A 39 -10.15 3.24 5.74
CA GLN A 39 -9.99 2.06 6.60
C GLN A 39 -9.59 0.82 5.80
N ILE A 40 -10.21 0.63 4.63
CA ILE A 40 -9.86 -0.44 3.70
C ILE A 40 -8.39 -0.33 3.29
N LEU A 41 -7.94 0.82 2.80
CA LEU A 41 -6.56 1.02 2.35
C LEU A 41 -5.54 0.75 3.46
N VAL A 42 -5.82 1.22 4.68
CA VAL A 42 -5.00 0.97 5.88
C VAL A 42 -4.91 -0.52 6.19
N PHE A 43 -6.04 -1.22 6.16
CA PHE A 43 -6.12 -2.65 6.41
C PHE A 43 -5.32 -3.43 5.36
N SER A 44 -5.51 -3.12 4.08
CA SER A 44 -4.81 -3.77 2.96
C SER A 44 -3.30 -3.58 3.07
N ALA A 45 -2.84 -2.36 3.37
CA ALA A 45 -1.42 -2.07 3.51
C ALA A 45 -0.78 -2.89 4.64
N ARG A 46 -1.45 -3.04 5.79
CA ARG A 46 -0.97 -3.88 6.89
C ARG A 46 -0.94 -5.35 6.53
N THR A 47 -2.05 -5.89 6.03
CA THR A 47 -2.15 -7.32 5.69
C THR A 47 -1.14 -7.75 4.63
N VAL A 48 -0.93 -6.93 3.60
CA VAL A 48 0.07 -7.22 2.55
C VAL A 48 1.47 -7.16 3.13
N THR A 49 1.79 -6.13 3.94
CA THR A 49 3.11 -6.01 4.57
C THR A 49 3.42 -7.18 5.51
N GLU A 50 2.45 -7.64 6.31
CA GLU A 50 2.61 -8.78 7.20
C GLU A 50 2.91 -10.07 6.43
N ARG A 51 2.23 -10.28 5.29
CA ARG A 51 2.42 -11.47 4.44
C ARG A 51 3.67 -11.44 3.57
N THR A 52 4.27 -10.27 3.32
CA THR A 52 5.48 -10.16 2.49
C THR A 52 6.75 -10.36 3.33
N ALA A 53 7.63 -11.26 2.89
CA ALA A 53 8.90 -11.52 3.56
C ALA A 53 9.88 -10.33 3.47
N LEU A 54 10.84 -10.28 4.40
CA LEU A 54 11.90 -9.27 4.41
C LEU A 54 12.75 -9.35 3.13
N GLY A 55 13.03 -8.20 2.52
CA GLY A 55 13.81 -8.09 1.28
C GLY A 55 13.01 -8.36 -0.01
N VAL A 56 11.70 -8.63 0.09
CA VAL A 56 10.86 -8.99 -1.05
C VAL A 56 10.01 -7.81 -1.53
N ARG A 57 9.83 -7.75 -2.85
CA ARG A 57 8.86 -6.88 -3.52
C ARG A 57 7.67 -7.72 -3.96
N GLN A 58 6.47 -7.23 -3.69
CA GLN A 58 5.24 -7.93 -4.07
C GLN A 58 4.23 -6.91 -4.62
N SER A 59 3.41 -7.36 -5.56
CA SER A 59 2.25 -6.62 -6.05
C SER A 59 1.03 -7.50 -5.84
N VAL A 60 -0.04 -6.95 -5.27
CA VAL A 60 -1.27 -7.67 -4.95
C VAL A 60 -2.46 -6.87 -5.49
N THR A 61 -3.30 -7.53 -6.27
CA THR A 61 -4.62 -7.01 -6.68
C THR A 61 -5.56 -7.09 -5.48
N PHE A 62 -6.09 -5.95 -5.03
CA PHE A 62 -6.87 -5.89 -3.80
C PHE A 62 -8.37 -6.09 -4.02
N ASP A 63 -8.94 -5.56 -5.10
CA ASP A 63 -10.38 -5.61 -5.36
C ASP A 63 -10.68 -5.50 -6.85
N GLU A 64 -11.41 -6.47 -7.40
CA GLU A 64 -11.87 -6.49 -8.79
C GLU A 64 -12.87 -5.36 -9.09
N HIS A 65 -13.58 -4.84 -8.08
CA HIS A 65 -14.55 -3.75 -8.24
C HIS A 65 -13.93 -2.34 -8.17
N LEU A 66 -12.87 -2.15 -7.37
CA LEU A 66 -12.14 -0.87 -7.28
C LEU A 66 -10.91 -0.81 -8.19
N ASN A 67 -10.54 -1.94 -8.83
CA ASN A 67 -9.42 -2.07 -9.75
C ASN A 67 -8.10 -1.52 -9.18
N GLY A 68 -7.88 -1.74 -7.88
CA GLY A 68 -6.74 -1.22 -7.12
C GLY A 68 -5.59 -2.24 -7.01
N MET A 69 -4.38 -1.78 -7.30
CA MET A 69 -3.12 -2.49 -7.14
C MET A 69 -2.39 -2.00 -5.89
N VAL A 70 -1.93 -2.93 -5.06
CA VAL A 70 -1.08 -2.67 -3.90
C VAL A 70 0.33 -3.12 -4.24
N HIS A 71 1.26 -2.18 -4.26
CA HIS A 71 2.68 -2.44 -4.44
C HIS A 71 3.38 -2.30 -3.09
N VAL A 72 4.08 -3.35 -2.65
CA VAL A 72 4.86 -3.35 -1.41
C VAL A 72 6.33 -3.64 -1.69
N PHE A 73 7.18 -2.98 -0.92
CA PHE A 73 8.59 -3.31 -0.82
C PHE A 73 9.00 -3.32 0.65
N VAL A 74 9.36 -4.50 1.14
CA VAL A 74 9.89 -4.69 2.50
C VAL A 74 11.40 -4.75 2.42
N ARG A 75 12.09 -3.81 3.05
CA ARG A 75 13.55 -3.80 3.15
C ARG A 75 14.03 -4.86 4.14
N PRO A 76 15.27 -5.34 4.02
CA PRO A 76 15.86 -6.27 5.00
C PRO A 76 15.88 -5.71 6.43
N ASP A 77 15.93 -4.38 6.58
CA ASP A 77 15.93 -3.69 7.88
C ASP A 77 14.54 -3.66 8.57
N GLY A 78 13.52 -4.29 7.98
CA GLY A 78 12.14 -4.29 8.50
C GLY A 78 11.31 -3.07 8.10
N LEU A 79 11.91 -2.04 7.47
CA LEU A 79 11.17 -0.92 6.92
C LEU A 79 10.41 -1.35 5.65
N ALA A 80 9.10 -1.14 5.63
CA ALA A 80 8.24 -1.43 4.50
C ALA A 80 7.66 -0.15 3.92
N SER A 81 7.57 -0.11 2.60
CA SER A 81 6.91 0.95 1.86
C SER A 81 5.78 0.32 1.05
N VAL A 82 4.59 0.90 1.12
CA VAL A 82 3.41 0.44 0.38
C VAL A 82 2.86 1.60 -0.41
N THR A 83 2.48 1.33 -1.66
CA THR A 83 1.79 2.29 -2.51
C THR A 83 0.56 1.60 -3.09
N ILE A 84 -0.59 2.27 -2.99
CA ILE A 84 -1.84 1.79 -3.55
C ILE A 84 -2.23 2.70 -4.71
N SER A 85 -2.48 2.10 -5.87
CA SER A 85 -2.79 2.81 -7.11
C SER A 85 -3.88 2.08 -7.89
N ASP A 86 -4.40 2.71 -8.94
CA ASP A 86 -5.24 2.00 -9.91
C ASP A 86 -4.41 0.98 -10.73
N ASN A 87 -5.08 0.00 -11.34
CA ASN A 87 -4.47 -1.00 -12.22
C ASN A 87 -3.77 -0.40 -13.45
N GLU A 88 -4.28 0.73 -13.96
CA GLU A 88 -3.64 1.45 -15.07
C GLU A 88 -2.32 2.13 -14.68
N TYR A 89 -1.98 2.20 -13.39
CA TYR A 89 -0.75 2.85 -12.93
C TYR A 89 0.47 1.96 -13.23
N PRO A 90 1.54 2.48 -13.87
CA PRO A 90 2.67 1.66 -14.25
C PRO A 90 3.42 1.13 -13.03
N GLN A 91 3.49 -0.20 -12.91
CA GLN A 91 4.17 -0.89 -11.82
C GLN A 91 5.64 -0.45 -11.65
N ARG A 92 6.35 -0.18 -12.76
CA ARG A 92 7.74 0.31 -12.73
C ARG A 92 7.86 1.66 -12.02
N VAL A 93 6.89 2.56 -12.21
CA VAL A 93 6.89 3.88 -11.57
C VAL A 93 6.56 3.73 -10.08
N ALA A 94 5.62 2.85 -9.73
CA ALA A 94 5.31 2.54 -8.33
C ALA A 94 6.55 2.00 -7.59
N TYR A 95 7.28 1.04 -8.16
CA TYR A 95 8.49 0.52 -7.51
C TYR A 95 9.65 1.52 -7.45
N ASN A 96 9.78 2.39 -8.44
CA ASN A 96 10.76 3.49 -8.36
C ASN A 96 10.41 4.48 -7.24
N LEU A 97 9.12 4.72 -6.99
CA LEU A 97 8.67 5.55 -5.86
C LEU A 97 9.00 4.88 -4.52
N LEU A 98 8.72 3.58 -4.37
CA LEU A 98 9.00 2.80 -3.15
C LEU A 98 10.51 2.68 -2.83
N SER A 99 11.36 2.80 -3.84
CA SER A 99 12.82 2.68 -3.67
C SER A 99 13.50 3.98 -3.30
N LYS A 100 12.84 5.12 -3.45
CA LYS A 100 13.35 6.45 -3.05
C LYS A 100 13.05 6.68 -1.57
#